data_AF-A0ABF7Q5M3-F1
#
_entry.id   AF-A0ABF7Q5M3-F1
#
_cell.length_a   1.000
_cell.length_b   1.000
_cell.length_c   1.000
_cell.angle_alpha   90.00
_cell.angle_beta   90.00
_cell.angle_gamma   90.00
#
_symmetry.space_group_name_H-M   'P 1'
#
loop_
_entity.id
_entity.type
_entity.pdbx_description
1 polymer ?
#
loop_
_entity_poly.entity_id
_entity_poly.type
_entity_poly.pdbx_seq_one_letter_code
_entity_poly.pdbx_strand_id
1 'polypeptide(L)'
;MLALAELDKRFPVVTPTLKLPPLAPHQLRLAADGWHVVVSLGGVQHRLWLQTKPLTRASYTVLLPYDREFKVRHEAADRLWRALKGRPLGPTSDGWTEQRRARLVLTLRAVDAWQQGNNYRAIADALFGAGRISARSWKTHDLRSRTRRLVQSGLSLIRGGYLQLLRPRRKDE
;
A
#
# COMPACT_ATOMS: atom_id res chain seq x y z
N MET A 1 -0.96 -6.18 7.16
CA MET A 1 -2.33 -6.41 7.64
C MET A 1 -2.24 -6.82 9.09
N LEU A 2 -2.99 -6.15 9.98
CA LEU A 2 -2.98 -6.44 11.42
C LEU A 2 -4.13 -7.37 11.75
N ALA A 3 -3.85 -8.44 12.49
CA ALA A 3 -4.89 -9.34 12.95
C ALA A 3 -5.42 -8.90 14.32
N LEU A 4 -6.74 -8.78 14.46
CA LEU A 4 -7.41 -8.44 15.70
C LEU A 4 -8.35 -9.58 16.12
N ALA A 5 -8.36 -9.87 17.42
CA ALA A 5 -9.33 -10.77 18.03
C ALA A 5 -10.22 -10.01 19.01
N GLU A 6 -11.49 -10.40 19.07
CA GLU A 6 -12.44 -9.94 20.07
C GLU A 6 -12.23 -10.72 21.38
N LEU A 7 -12.25 -10.02 22.51
CA LEU A 7 -12.11 -10.66 23.81
C LEU A 7 -13.46 -11.22 24.29
N ASP A 8 -13.61 -12.54 24.20
CA ASP A 8 -14.54 -13.29 25.06
C ASP A 8 -13.73 -14.12 26.08
N LYS A 9 -14.35 -14.43 27.23
CA LYS A 9 -13.82 -14.78 28.59
C LYS A 9 -12.66 -15.79 28.76
N ARG A 10 -11.82 -16.08 27.77
CA ARG A 10 -10.82 -17.18 27.77
C ARG A 10 -9.35 -16.75 27.78
N PHE A 11 -9.03 -15.47 27.93
CA PHE A 11 -7.63 -15.01 27.98
C PHE A 11 -7.33 -14.18 29.24
N PRO A 12 -6.84 -14.78 30.34
CA PRO A 12 -6.37 -14.04 31.51
C PRO A 12 -4.87 -13.76 31.36
N VAL A 13 -4.54 -12.77 30.54
CA VAL A 13 -3.28 -12.01 30.58
C VAL A 13 -3.71 -10.58 30.29
N VAL A 14 -3.14 -9.57 30.97
CA VAL A 14 -3.41 -8.14 30.74
C VAL A 14 -3.11 -7.81 29.29
N THR A 15 -4.09 -8.07 28.43
CA THR A 15 -3.94 -7.99 27.00
C THR A 15 -4.25 -6.54 26.67
N PRO A 16 -3.31 -5.77 26.09
CA PRO A 16 -3.54 -4.37 25.80
C PRO A 16 -4.73 -4.27 24.85
N THR A 17 -5.87 -3.85 25.40
CA THR A 17 -7.11 -3.71 24.63
C THR A 17 -7.13 -2.35 23.95
N LEU A 18 -7.59 -2.34 22.72
CA LEU A 18 -7.87 -1.11 21.99
C LEU A 18 -9.35 -1.00 21.67
N LYS A 19 -9.87 0.23 21.73
CA LYS A 19 -11.22 0.57 21.27
C LYS A 19 -11.10 1.17 19.89
N LEU A 20 -11.82 0.59 18.94
CA LEU A 20 -11.94 1.16 17.60
C LEU A 20 -13.04 2.23 17.62
N PRO A 21 -12.92 3.29 16.79
CA PRO A 21 -14.02 4.21 16.57
C PRO A 21 -15.21 3.47 15.92
N PRO A 22 -16.43 4.03 15.98
CA PRO A 22 -17.58 3.49 15.27
C PRO A 22 -17.25 3.27 13.79
N LEU A 23 -17.47 2.04 13.31
CA LEU A 23 -17.18 1.64 11.93
C LEU A 23 -18.44 1.77 11.09
N ALA A 24 -18.32 2.48 9.97
CA ALA A 24 -19.41 2.59 9.02
C ALA A 24 -19.50 1.32 8.14
N PRO A 25 -20.69 0.89 7.68
CA PRO A 25 -20.84 -0.33 6.89
C PRO A 25 -19.96 -0.39 5.63
N HIS A 26 -19.72 0.74 4.98
CA HIS A 26 -18.86 0.82 3.77
C HIS A 26 -17.37 0.58 4.04
N GLN A 27 -16.94 0.66 5.31
CA GLN A 27 -15.57 0.38 5.73
C GLN A 27 -15.35 -1.11 5.98
N LEU A 28 -16.43 -1.90 6.07
CA LEU A 28 -16.40 -3.32 6.37
C LEU A 28 -16.48 -4.13 5.06
N ARG A 29 -15.56 -5.05 4.87
CA ARG A 29 -15.58 -6.00 3.75
C ARG A 29 -15.42 -7.42 4.28
N LEU A 30 -16.37 -8.30 3.98
CA LEU A 30 -16.25 -9.71 4.26
C LEU A 30 -15.45 -10.39 3.13
N ALA A 31 -14.49 -11.22 3.51
CA ALA A 31 -13.73 -12.09 2.62
C ALA A 31 -13.71 -13.53 3.17
N ALA A 32 -13.14 -14.47 2.41
CA ALA A 32 -13.09 -15.88 2.79
C ALA A 32 -12.33 -16.15 4.10
N ASP A 33 -11.40 -15.26 4.46
CA ASP A 33 -10.56 -15.35 5.65
C ASP A 33 -11.09 -14.50 6.83
N GLY A 34 -12.18 -13.75 6.67
CA GLY A 34 -12.76 -12.93 7.75
C GLY A 34 -13.13 -11.51 7.31
N TRP A 35 -13.20 -10.61 8.27
CA TRP A 35 -13.61 -9.23 8.08
C TRP A 35 -12.40 -8.30 7.90
N HIS A 36 -12.39 -7.57 6.80
CA HIS A 36 -11.38 -6.56 6.51
C HIS A 36 -11.97 -5.17 6.70
N VAL A 37 -11.25 -4.34 7.44
CA VAL A 37 -11.67 -2.97 7.76
C VAL A 37 -10.58 -1.99 7.37
N VAL A 38 -10.98 -0.91 6.69
CA VAL A 38 -10.09 0.20 6.38
C VAL A 38 -10.57 1.43 7.16
N VAL A 39 -9.76 1.90 8.10
CA VAL A 39 -10.06 3.05 8.95
C VAL A 39 -9.03 4.15 8.74
N SER A 40 -9.49 5.40 8.70
CA SER A 40 -8.60 6.57 8.72
C SER A 40 -8.39 7.01 10.17
N LEU A 41 -7.17 6.87 10.67
CA LEU A 41 -6.79 7.28 12.02
C LEU A 41 -5.47 8.05 11.96
N GLY A 42 -5.38 9.20 12.62
CA GLY A 42 -4.19 10.05 12.56
C GLY A 42 -3.81 10.51 11.13
N GLY A 43 -4.81 10.65 10.24
CA GLY A 43 -4.61 11.09 8.85
C GLY A 43 -4.08 10.01 7.89
N VAL A 44 -3.93 8.76 8.36
CA VAL A 44 -3.46 7.63 7.54
C VAL A 44 -4.47 6.49 7.56
N GLN A 45 -4.53 5.74 6.47
CA GLN A 45 -5.37 4.55 6.36
C GLN A 45 -4.71 3.34 7.04
N HIS A 46 -5.41 2.73 7.99
CA HIS A 46 -5.03 1.49 8.65
C HIS A 46 -5.91 0.35 8.13
N ARG A 47 -5.29 -0.79 7.79
CA ARG A 47 -5.98 -2.00 7.34
C ARG A 47 -5.96 -3.06 8.43
N LEU A 48 -7.14 -3.38 8.94
CA LEU A 48 -7.37 -4.31 10.03
C LEU A 48 -8.07 -5.55 9.48
N TRP A 49 -7.69 -6.71 10.01
CA TRP A 49 -8.37 -7.98 9.79
C TRP A 49 -8.93 -8.45 11.11
N LEU A 50 -10.20 -8.85 11.12
CA LEU A 50 -10.90 -9.39 12.28
C LEU A 50 -11.52 -10.73 11.90
N GLN A 51 -11.42 -11.70 12.80
CA GLN A 51 -12.01 -13.01 12.58
C GLN A 51 -13.54 -12.96 12.62
N THR A 52 -14.09 -12.12 13.50
CA THR A 52 -15.53 -11.92 13.69
C THR A 52 -15.96 -10.56 13.17
N LYS A 53 -17.28 -10.40 12.96
CA LYS A 53 -17.86 -9.11 12.58
C LYS A 53 -17.59 -8.10 13.69
N PRO A 54 -17.02 -6.92 13.39
CA PRO A 54 -16.67 -5.97 14.43
C PRO A 54 -17.92 -5.43 15.14
N LEU A 55 -17.87 -5.42 16.47
CA LEU A 55 -18.88 -4.82 17.34
C LEU A 55 -18.46 -3.38 17.73
N THR A 56 -19.43 -2.46 17.72
CA THR A 56 -19.24 -1.01 17.91
C THR A 56 -18.78 -0.61 19.33
N ARG A 57 -18.77 -1.55 20.30
CA ARG A 57 -18.38 -1.30 21.70
C ARG A 57 -17.43 -2.37 22.27
N ALA A 58 -16.87 -3.22 21.42
CA ALA A 58 -15.94 -4.26 21.86
C ALA A 58 -14.53 -3.71 22.10
N SER A 59 -13.82 -4.41 22.98
CA SER A 59 -12.38 -4.28 23.17
C SER A 59 -11.67 -5.32 22.30
N TYR A 60 -10.70 -4.86 21.51
CA TYR A 60 -9.93 -5.71 20.61
C TYR A 60 -8.51 -5.91 21.11
N THR A 61 -7.93 -7.07 20.81
CA THR A 61 -6.48 -7.31 20.95
C THR A 61 -5.81 -7.44 19.59
N VAL A 62 -4.53 -7.07 19.51
CA VAL A 62 -3.70 -7.32 18.31
C VAL A 62 -2.97 -8.66 18.46
N LEU A 63 -3.12 -9.54 17.48
CA LEU A 63 -2.35 -10.77 17.36
C LEU A 63 -1.14 -10.52 16.43
N LEU A 64 0.06 -10.68 16.98
CA LEU A 64 1.33 -10.54 16.25
C LEU A 64 2.03 -11.89 16.16
N PRO A 65 1.81 -12.67 15.09
CA PRO A 65 2.53 -13.92 14.89
C PRO A 65 4.01 -13.66 14.62
N TYR A 66 4.89 -14.49 15.18
CA TYR A 66 6.33 -14.49 14.89
C TYR A 66 6.61 -15.12 13.50
N ASP A 67 6.12 -14.47 12.45
CA ASP A 67 6.31 -14.86 11.05
C ASP A 67 7.41 -14.03 10.36
N ARG A 68 7.62 -14.28 9.06
CA ARG A 68 8.62 -13.55 8.25
C ARG A 68 8.31 -12.05 8.14
N GLU A 69 7.06 -11.66 8.41
CA GLU A 69 6.52 -10.31 8.34
C GLU A 69 6.39 -9.66 9.72
N PHE A 70 6.85 -10.31 10.80
CA PHE A 70 6.67 -9.86 12.19
C PHE A 70 7.06 -8.39 12.39
N LYS A 71 8.24 -7.97 11.93
CA LYS A 71 8.71 -6.57 12.07
C LYS A 71 7.71 -5.57 11.49
N VAL A 72 7.15 -5.87 10.32
CA VAL A 72 6.21 -4.99 9.62
C VAL A 72 4.85 -4.99 10.30
N ARG A 73 4.40 -6.16 10.79
CA ARG A 73 3.17 -6.24 11.58
C ARG A 73 3.31 -5.47 12.89
N HIS A 74 4.46 -5.57 13.55
CA HIS A 74 4.76 -4.84 14.78
C HIS A 74 4.73 -3.32 14.55
N GLU A 75 5.41 -2.82 13.51
CA GLU A 75 5.38 -1.40 13.16
C GLU A 75 3.97 -0.91 12.81
N ALA A 76 3.19 -1.70 12.07
CA ALA A 76 1.81 -1.36 11.78
C ALA A 76 0.97 -1.27 13.07
N ALA A 77 1.20 -2.16 14.04
CA ALA A 77 0.48 -2.22 15.31
C ALA A 77 0.83 -1.00 16.20
N ASP A 78 2.12 -0.67 16.31
CA ASP A 78 2.59 0.50 17.04
C ASP A 78 2.04 1.80 16.42
N ARG A 79 2.03 1.91 15.08
CA ARG A 79 1.40 3.05 14.40
C ARG A 79 -0.10 3.14 14.67
N LEU A 80 -0.82 2.01 14.64
CA LEU A 80 -2.25 1.97 14.97
C LEU A 80 -2.49 2.45 16.41
N TRP A 81 -1.69 1.94 17.36
CA TRP A 81 -1.79 2.34 18.75
C TRP A 81 -1.51 3.83 18.95
N ARG A 82 -0.48 4.38 18.30
CA ARG A 82 -0.19 5.82 18.32
C ARG A 82 -1.34 6.63 17.76
N ALA A 83 -1.92 6.21 16.63
CA ALA A 83 -3.07 6.86 16.02
C ALA A 83 -4.28 6.91 16.98
N LEU A 84 -4.58 5.80 17.64
CA LEU A 84 -5.66 5.70 18.62
C LEU A 84 -5.40 6.53 19.89
N LYS A 85 -4.14 6.77 20.25
CA LYS A 85 -3.74 7.65 21.36
C LYS A 85 -3.56 9.11 20.96
N GLY A 86 -3.86 9.48 19.71
CA GLY A 86 -3.67 10.84 19.20
C GLY A 86 -2.20 11.27 19.15
N ARG A 87 -1.26 10.32 19.10
CA ARG A 87 0.18 10.58 19.05
C ARG A 87 0.67 10.66 17.59
N PRO A 88 1.77 11.38 17.32
CA PRO A 88 2.41 11.36 16.01
C PRO A 88 2.75 9.93 15.57
N LEU A 89 2.42 9.58 14.33
CA LEU A 89 2.58 8.20 13.82
C LEU A 89 4.05 7.81 13.60
N GLY A 90 4.95 8.79 13.49
CA GLY A 90 6.34 8.57 13.09
C GLY A 90 6.50 8.32 11.59
N PRO A 91 7.75 8.16 11.10
CA PRO A 91 8.04 7.94 9.69
C PRO A 91 7.45 6.62 9.19
N THR A 92 7.03 6.58 7.93
CA THR A 92 6.54 5.36 7.30
C THR A 92 7.70 4.42 7.01
N SER A 93 7.63 3.19 7.52
CA SER A 93 8.63 2.14 7.31
C SER A 93 8.36 1.31 6.04
N ASP A 94 7.53 1.82 5.12
CA ASP A 94 7.22 1.13 3.86
C ASP A 94 8.45 0.95 2.94
N GLY A 95 9.57 1.62 3.26
CA GLY A 95 10.85 1.48 2.57
C GLY A 95 10.84 2.12 1.18
N TRP A 96 9.84 2.95 0.87
CA TRP A 96 9.75 3.64 -0.41
C TRP A 96 10.36 5.03 -0.33
N THR A 97 11.36 5.29 -1.16
CA THR A 97 11.85 6.64 -1.40
C THR A 97 10.84 7.42 -2.25
N GLU A 98 10.83 8.75 -2.12
CA GLU A 98 9.99 9.63 -2.94
C GLU A 98 10.23 9.42 -4.44
N GLN A 99 11.50 9.30 -4.85
CA GLN A 99 11.88 9.00 -6.23
C GLN A 99 11.25 7.69 -6.75
N ARG A 100 11.17 6.66 -5.90
CA ARG A 100 10.57 5.37 -6.26
C ARG A 100 9.06 5.49 -6.42
N ARG A 101 8.38 6.28 -5.57
CA ARG A 101 6.94 6.60 -5.72
C ARG A 101 6.68 7.37 -7.01
N ALA A 102 7.46 8.43 -7.28
CA ALA A 102 7.34 9.22 -8.50
C ALA A 102 7.54 8.36 -9.76
N ARG A 103 8.53 7.46 -9.75
CA ARG A 103 8.75 6.51 -10.85
C ARG A 103 7.58 5.54 -11.03
N LEU A 104 6.96 5.06 -9.96
CA LEU A 104 5.79 4.19 -10.03
C LEU A 104 4.59 4.95 -10.65
N VAL A 105 4.36 6.20 -10.27
CA VAL A 105 3.31 7.04 -10.88
C VAL A 105 3.54 7.21 -12.38
N LEU A 106 4.77 7.51 -12.81
CA LEU A 106 5.11 7.59 -14.24
C LEU A 106 4.92 6.25 -14.96
N THR A 107 5.23 5.14 -14.29
CA THR A 107 5.05 3.78 -14.83
C THR A 107 3.57 3.48 -15.09
N LEU A 108 2.70 3.83 -14.13
CA LEU A 108 1.24 3.66 -14.26
C LEU A 108 0.69 4.52 -15.41
N ARG A 109 1.00 5.82 -15.42
CA ARG A 109 0.57 6.73 -16.51
C ARG A 109 1.05 6.27 -17.89
N ALA A 110 2.29 5.77 -17.98
CA ALA A 110 2.83 5.27 -19.24
C ALA A 110 2.11 4.03 -19.75
N VAL A 111 1.77 3.08 -18.87
CA VAL A 111 1.05 1.87 -19.30
C VAL A 111 -0.41 2.16 -19.62
N ASP A 112 -1.05 3.09 -18.91
CA ASP A 112 -2.41 3.53 -19.23
C ASP A 112 -2.48 4.13 -20.64
N ALA A 113 -1.56 5.06 -20.95
CA ALA A 113 -1.48 5.66 -22.29
C ALA A 113 -1.13 4.63 -23.38
N TRP A 114 -0.27 3.65 -23.06
CA TRP A 114 0.04 2.54 -23.98
C TRP A 114 -1.18 1.66 -24.27
N GLN A 115 -1.98 1.33 -23.25
CA GLN A 115 -3.22 0.55 -23.44
C GLN A 115 -4.27 1.30 -24.27
N GLN A 116 -4.23 2.63 -24.27
CA GLN A 116 -5.04 3.47 -25.17
C GLN A 116 -4.51 3.52 -26.62
N GLY A 117 -3.47 2.75 -26.96
CA GLY A 117 -2.91 2.67 -28.32
C GLY A 117 -1.89 3.75 -28.67
N ASN A 118 -1.46 4.58 -27.71
CA ASN A 118 -0.46 5.61 -27.98
C ASN A 118 0.92 5.02 -28.24
N ASN A 119 1.64 5.60 -29.21
CA ASN A 119 3.04 5.24 -29.45
C ASN A 119 3.97 5.86 -28.39
N TYR A 120 5.20 5.33 -28.27
CA TYR A 120 6.16 5.80 -27.27
C TYR A 120 6.50 7.29 -27.36
N ARG A 121 6.40 7.91 -28.54
CA ARG A 121 6.69 9.34 -28.71
C ARG A 121 5.59 10.20 -28.11
N ALA A 122 4.32 9.86 -28.38
CA ALA A 122 3.17 10.51 -27.79
C ALA A 122 3.17 10.39 -26.25
N ILE A 123 3.49 9.19 -25.74
CA ILE A 123 3.63 8.97 -24.29
C ILE A 123 4.77 9.81 -23.71
N ALA A 124 5.94 9.85 -24.37
CA ALA A 124 7.07 10.66 -23.91
C ALA A 124 6.76 12.16 -23.97
N ASP A 125 5.94 12.60 -24.93
CA ASP A 125 5.51 13.98 -25.03
C ASP A 125 4.63 14.37 -23.84
N ALA A 126 3.59 13.59 -23.57
CA ALA A 126 2.71 13.82 -22.44
C ALA A 126 3.43 13.76 -21.07
N LEU A 127 4.44 12.90 -20.91
CA LEU A 127 5.15 12.72 -19.64
C LEU A 127 6.35 13.66 -19.44
N PHE A 128 7.03 14.08 -20.51
CA PHE A 128 8.33 14.76 -20.44
C PHE A 128 8.48 15.97 -21.38
N GLY A 129 7.44 16.30 -22.17
CA GLY A 129 7.50 17.35 -23.19
C GLY A 129 8.47 17.01 -24.33
N ALA A 130 8.46 15.76 -24.78
CA ALA A 130 9.27 15.26 -25.89
C ALA A 130 8.85 15.82 -27.28
N GLY A 131 7.76 16.57 -27.41
CA GLY A 131 7.28 17.17 -28.66
C GLY A 131 8.27 18.15 -29.28
N ARG A 132 9.12 18.77 -28.45
CA ARG A 132 10.25 19.62 -28.88
C ARG A 132 11.41 18.85 -29.51
N ILE A 133 11.45 17.52 -29.38
CA ILE A 133 12.50 16.69 -29.95
C ILE A 133 12.14 16.39 -31.40
N SER A 134 13.05 16.72 -32.31
CA SER A 134 12.88 16.47 -33.74
C SER A 134 12.67 14.98 -34.03
N ALA A 135 11.97 14.66 -35.13
CA ALA A 135 11.76 13.27 -35.54
C ALA A 135 13.08 12.53 -35.81
N ARG A 136 14.11 13.24 -36.30
CA ARG A 136 15.45 12.71 -36.54
C ARG A 136 16.15 12.34 -35.23
N SER A 137 16.09 13.22 -34.23
CA SER A 137 16.73 13.02 -32.93
C SER A 137 15.99 12.01 -32.05
N TRP A 138 14.68 11.85 -32.22
CA TRP A 138 13.85 10.94 -31.41
C TRP A 138 14.36 9.49 -31.42
N LYS A 139 14.85 9.01 -32.58
CA LYS A 139 15.25 7.60 -32.73
C LYS A 139 16.35 7.19 -31.75
N THR A 140 17.27 8.10 -31.43
CA THR A 140 18.45 7.88 -30.58
C THR A 140 18.35 8.56 -29.21
N HIS A 141 17.29 9.32 -28.94
CA HIS A 141 17.13 10.04 -27.67
C HIS A 141 16.85 9.10 -26.48
N ASP A 142 17.43 9.41 -25.32
CA ASP A 142 17.28 8.64 -24.08
C ASP A 142 15.81 8.49 -23.61
N LEU A 143 14.98 9.53 -23.82
CA LEU A 143 13.55 9.54 -23.51
C LEU A 143 12.78 8.42 -24.19
N ARG A 144 13.20 7.97 -25.39
CA ARG A 144 12.59 6.81 -26.04
C ARG A 144 12.81 5.55 -25.22
N SER A 145 14.05 5.29 -24.81
CA SER A 145 14.41 4.13 -23.98
C SER A 145 13.80 4.22 -22.58
N ARG A 146 13.81 5.42 -21.97
CA ARG A 146 13.16 5.69 -20.67
C ARG A 146 11.66 5.39 -20.73
N THR A 147 10.96 5.88 -21.73
CA THR A 147 9.52 5.66 -21.91
C THR A 147 9.20 4.20 -22.17
N ARG A 148 9.97 3.54 -23.05
CA ARG A 148 9.84 2.09 -23.28
C ARG A 148 10.00 1.30 -21.98
N ARG A 149 10.99 1.62 -21.14
CA ARG A 149 11.18 0.97 -19.84
C ARG A 149 10.00 1.19 -18.89
N LEU A 150 9.43 2.39 -18.85
CA LEU A 150 8.22 2.66 -18.05
C LEU A 150 7.04 1.80 -18.50
N VAL A 151 6.77 1.73 -19.80
CA VAL A 151 5.68 0.88 -20.33
C VAL A 151 5.92 -0.59 -19.98
N GLN A 152 7.14 -1.10 -20.20
CA GLN A 152 7.46 -2.50 -19.88
C GLN A 152 7.36 -2.80 -18.38
N SER A 153 7.80 -1.88 -17.52
CA SER A 153 7.61 -2.01 -16.08
C SER A 153 6.13 -2.03 -15.71
N GLY A 154 5.29 -1.19 -16.32
CA GLY A 154 3.85 -1.16 -16.08
C GLY A 154 3.16 -2.45 -16.53
N LEU A 155 3.49 -2.96 -17.71
CA LEU A 155 3.00 -4.25 -18.20
C LEU A 155 3.44 -5.43 -17.30
N SER A 156 4.65 -5.36 -16.73
CA SER A 156 5.10 -6.35 -15.74
C SER A 156 4.31 -6.26 -14.44
N LEU A 157 4.03 -5.04 -13.96
CA LEU A 157 3.19 -4.83 -12.78
C LEU A 157 1.81 -5.43 -12.98
N ILE A 158 1.14 -5.16 -14.11
CA ILE A 158 -0.21 -5.68 -14.41
C ILE A 158 -0.23 -7.21 -14.49
N ARG A 159 0.83 -7.85 -15.00
CA ARG A 159 0.99 -9.32 -15.06
C ARG A 159 1.34 -9.95 -13.71
N GLY A 160 0.91 -9.36 -12.60
CA GLY A 160 1.13 -9.89 -11.24
C GLY A 160 2.36 -9.35 -10.52
N GLY A 161 3.22 -8.57 -11.19
CA GLY A 161 4.37 -7.92 -10.56
C GLY A 161 4.01 -6.97 -9.41
N TYR A 162 2.77 -6.45 -9.40
CA TYR A 162 2.27 -5.58 -8.33
C TYR A 162 2.29 -6.24 -6.95
N LEU A 163 2.24 -7.58 -6.86
CA LEU A 163 2.30 -8.29 -5.57
C LEU A 163 3.61 -8.05 -4.82
N GLN A 164 4.69 -7.75 -5.53
CA GLN A 164 5.97 -7.38 -4.91
C GLN A 164 5.92 -6.01 -4.23
N LEU A 165 4.99 -5.14 -4.62
CA LEU A 165 4.79 -3.83 -3.96
C LEU A 165 4.18 -4.00 -2.57
N LEU A 166 3.45 -5.09 -2.33
CA LEU A 166 2.80 -5.40 -1.05
C LEU A 166 3.77 -6.02 -0.04
N ARG A 167 4.96 -6.41 -0.50
CA ARG A 167 6.02 -6.96 0.35
C ARG A 167 6.96 -5.83 0.76
N PRO A 168 7.10 -5.55 2.06
CA PRO A 168 8.11 -4.64 2.58
C PRO A 168 9.48 -5.11 2.06
N ARG A 169 10.21 -4.21 1.39
CA ARG A 169 11.52 -4.57 0.88
C ARG A 169 12.48 -4.58 2.07
N ARG A 170 12.98 -5.77 2.42
CA ARG A 170 13.98 -5.95 3.48
C ARG A 170 15.19 -5.05 3.18
N LYS A 171 15.59 -4.26 4.17
CA LYS A 171 16.91 -3.62 4.18
C LYS A 171 17.97 -4.53 4.82
N ASP A 172 17.53 -5.56 5.53
CA ASP A 172 18.36 -6.53 6.24
C ASP A 172 18.11 -7.94 5.68
N GLU A 173 18.80 -8.26 4.58
CA GLU A 173 19.16 -9.62 4.14
C GLU A 173 20.39 -9.53 3.23
#